data_AF-X1SGD2-F1
#
_entry.id   AF-X1SGD2-F1
#
_cell.length_a   1.000
_cell.length_b   1.000
_cell.length_c   1.000
_cell.angle_alpha   90.00
_cell.angle_beta   90.00
_cell.angle_gamma   90.00
#
_symmetry.space_group_name_H-M   'P 1'
#
loop_
_entity.id
_entity.type
_entity.pdbx_description
1 polymer ?
#
loop_
_entity_poly.entity_id
_entity_poly.type
_entity_poly.pdbx_seq_one_letter_code
_entity_poly.pdbx_strand_id
1 'polypeptide(L)' 'MTSSEGIERFIRPDLITFGGYSARTSPETLEGKVEVPVENIIKLDANENPYGCSPRVRKALATCPDLNIYPDNSQT' A
#
# COMPACT_ATOMS: atom_id res chain seq x y z
N MET A 1 -3.95 -18.09 32.90
CA MET A 1 -2.99 -17.45 31.98
C MET A 1 -1.94 -18.49 31.64
N THR A 2 -2.12 -19.19 30.52
CA THR A 2 -1.16 -20.20 30.06
C THR A 2 0.09 -19.46 29.61
N SER A 3 1.20 -19.70 30.31
CA SER A 3 2.54 -19.29 29.88
C SER A 3 2.75 -19.84 28.47
N SER A 4 2.97 -18.98 27.47
CA SER A 4 3.26 -19.45 26.11
C SER A 4 4.61 -20.16 26.13
N GLU A 5 4.64 -21.46 25.87
CA GLU A 5 5.86 -22.27 25.94
C GLU A 5 6.80 -22.05 24.73
N GLY A 6 6.32 -21.38 23.67
CA GLY A 6 7.06 -21.13 22.42
C GLY A 6 7.67 -19.72 22.28
N ILE A 7 7.91 -19.30 21.02
CA ILE A 7 8.51 -18.00 20.68
C ILE A 7 7.62 -16.81 21.06
N GLU A 8 6.33 -17.04 21.29
CA GLU A 8 5.32 -16.04 21.61
C GLU A 8 5.63 -15.31 22.93
N ARG A 9 6.43 -15.92 23.81
CA ARG A 9 6.91 -15.29 25.06
C ARG A 9 7.79 -14.07 24.82
N PHE A 10 8.38 -13.95 23.63
CA PHE A 10 9.19 -12.80 23.20
C PHE A 10 8.37 -11.76 22.45
N ILE A 11 7.09 -12.04 22.17
CA ILE A 11 6.18 -11.15 21.45
C ILE A 11 5.38 -10.35 22.47
N ARG A 12 5.12 -9.07 22.17
CA ARG A 12 4.27 -8.22 23.02
C ARG A 12 2.88 -8.86 23.15
N PRO A 13 2.29 -9.01 24.35
CA PRO A 13 1.07 -9.81 24.55
C PRO A 13 -0.12 -9.40 23.68
N ASP A 14 -0.29 -8.11 23.43
CA ASP A 14 -1.35 -7.55 22.58
C ASP A 14 -1.16 -7.83 21.07
N LEU A 15 0.05 -8.25 20.66
CA LEU A 15 0.35 -8.66 19.29
C LEU A 15 0.14 -10.16 19.06
N ILE A 16 0.09 -10.97 20.11
CA ILE A 16 -0.05 -12.45 20.00
C ILE A 16 -1.35 -12.82 19.28
N THR A 17 -2.43 -12.08 19.53
CA THR A 17 -3.73 -12.29 18.92
C THR A 17 -4.00 -11.36 17.74
N PHE A 18 -3.03 -10.52 17.36
CA PHE A 18 -3.20 -9.59 16.27
C PHE A 18 -3.32 -10.36 14.95
N GLY A 19 -4.39 -10.08 14.20
CA GLY A 19 -4.60 -10.69 12.89
C GLY A 19 -3.46 -10.34 11.94
N GLY A 20 -3.02 -11.32 11.14
CA GLY A 20 -2.03 -11.07 10.10
C GLY A 20 -2.47 -9.96 9.16
N TYR A 21 -1.53 -9.10 8.74
CA TYR A 21 -1.83 -8.05 7.77
C TYR A 21 -2.17 -8.68 6.42
N SER A 22 -3.38 -8.41 5.93
CA SER A 22 -3.79 -8.78 4.58
C SER A 22 -3.55 -7.60 3.65
N ALA A 23 -2.50 -7.69 2.84
CA ALA A 23 -2.22 -6.68 1.84
C ALA A 23 -3.33 -6.68 0.78
N ARG A 24 -3.68 -5.49 0.30
CA ARG A 24 -4.60 -5.38 -0.83
C ARG A 24 -3.96 -5.94 -2.09
N THR A 25 -4.76 -6.70 -2.86
CA THR A 25 -4.36 -7.27 -4.14
C THR A 25 -4.15 -6.16 -5.17
N SER A 26 -2.99 -6.15 -5.83
CA SER A 26 -2.76 -5.28 -6.99
C SER A 26 -3.12 -6.02 -8.29
N PRO A 27 -3.56 -5.31 -9.35
CA PRO A 27 -3.85 -5.94 -10.64
C PRO A 27 -2.70 -6.79 -11.19
N GLU A 28 -1.45 -6.34 -10.99
CA GLU A 28 -0.24 -7.04 -11.45
C GLU A 28 -0.08 -8.40 -10.78
N THR A 29 -0.53 -8.55 -9.52
CA THR A 29 -0.48 -9.84 -8.82
C THR A 29 -1.49 -10.86 -9.34
N LEU A 30 -2.42 -10.46 -10.23
CA LEU A 30 -3.42 -11.32 -10.86
C LEU A 30 -2.98 -11.87 -12.22
N GLU A 31 -1.81 -11.47 -12.73
CA GLU A 31 -1.27 -11.98 -13.98
C GLU A 31 -1.23 -13.53 -13.98
N GLY A 32 -1.84 -14.14 -15.00
CA GLY A 32 -1.94 -15.59 -15.13
C GLY A 32 -2.86 -16.30 -14.12
N LYS A 33 -3.49 -15.57 -13.19
CA LYS A 33 -4.47 -16.11 -12.24
C LYS A 33 -5.92 -15.88 -12.67
N VAL A 34 -6.12 -14.98 -13.63
CA VAL A 34 -7.42 -14.64 -14.22
C VAL A 34 -7.32 -14.65 -15.74
N GLU A 35 -8.45 -14.82 -16.42
CA GLU A 35 -8.52 -14.84 -17.88
C GLU A 35 -8.30 -13.45 -18.51
N VAL A 36 -8.51 -12.39 -17.74
CA VAL A 36 -8.40 -11.00 -18.20
C VAL A 36 -6.94 -10.55 -18.11
N PRO A 37 -6.34 -10.03 -19.21
CA PRO A 37 -5.02 -9.42 -19.17
C PRO A 37 -4.97 -8.25 -18.18
N VAL A 38 -3.82 -8.03 -17.53
CA VAL A 38 -3.68 -7.01 -16.46
C VAL A 38 -4.07 -5.61 -16.95
N GLU A 39 -3.70 -5.27 -18.18
CA GLU A 39 -4.01 -4.01 -18.84
C GLU A 39 -5.53 -3.77 -19.06
N ASN A 40 -6.33 -4.83 -19.00
CA ASN A 40 -7.78 -4.78 -19.19
C ASN A 40 -8.56 -4.86 -17.86
N ILE A 41 -7.87 -4.92 -16.72
CA ILE A 41 -8.52 -4.95 -15.40
C ILE A 41 -9.08 -3.56 -15.07
N ILE A 42 -10.39 -3.48 -14.85
CA ILE A 42 -11.07 -2.26 -14.37
C ILE A 42 -11.07 -2.26 -12.84
N LYS A 43 -10.28 -1.38 -12.23
CA LYS A 43 -10.15 -1.25 -10.77
C LYS A 43 -11.23 -0.34 -10.19
N LEU A 44 -12.11 -0.89 -9.35
CA LEU A 44 -13.22 -0.17 -8.69
C LEU A 44 -13.26 -0.37 -7.17
N ASP A 45 -12.21 -0.94 -6.58
CA ASP A 45 -12.19 -1.39 -5.19
C ASP A 45 -11.49 -0.41 -4.22
N ALA A 46 -10.87 0.68 -4.72
CA ALA A 46 -9.95 1.56 -3.97
C ALA A 46 -10.38 3.01 -3.78
N ASN A 47 -11.57 3.40 -4.25
CA ASN A 47 -12.05 4.79 -4.20
C ASN A 47 -11.04 5.79 -4.83
N GLU A 48 -10.22 5.32 -5.76
CA GLU A 48 -9.31 6.17 -6.53
C GLU A 48 -10.12 7.04 -7.50
N ASN A 49 -9.58 8.21 -7.85
CA ASN A 49 -10.18 9.05 -8.87
C ASN A 49 -10.03 8.36 -10.25
N PRO A 50 -11.13 7.96 -10.92
CA PRO A 50 -11.05 7.29 -12.22
C PRO A 50 -10.45 8.16 -13.33
N TYR A 51 -10.42 9.49 -13.13
CA TYR A 51 -9.78 10.43 -14.05
C TYR A 51 -8.28 10.64 -13.79
N GLY A 52 -7.73 10.01 -12.76
CA GLY A 52 -6.34 10.19 -12.33
C GLY A 52 -6.07 11.54 -11.65
N CYS A 53 -4.77 11.88 -11.53
CA CYS A 53 -4.35 13.15 -10.94
C CYS A 53 -4.51 14.34 -11.91
N SER A 54 -4.61 15.55 -11.36
CA SER A 54 -4.65 16.77 -12.16
C SER A 54 -3.46 16.84 -13.14
N PRO A 55 -3.65 17.27 -14.40
CA PRO A 55 -2.54 17.47 -15.33
C PRO A 55 -1.46 18.44 -14.80
N ARG A 56 -1.82 19.33 -13.88
CA ARG A 56 -0.87 20.24 -13.21
C ARG A 56 0.09 19.49 -12.27
N VAL A 57 -0.39 18.44 -11.60
CA VAL A 57 0.43 17.59 -10.73
C VAL A 57 1.49 16.85 -11.54
N ARG A 58 1.11 16.27 -12.69
CA ARG A 58 2.06 15.57 -13.57
C ARG A 58 3.19 16.49 -14.02
N LYS A 59 2.87 17.74 -14.39
CA LYS A 59 3.87 18.75 -14.77
C LYS A 59 4.80 19.11 -13.60
N ALA A 60 4.24 19.34 -12.41
CA ALA A 60 5.03 19.69 -11.23
C ALA A 60 5.98 18.56 -10.80
N LEU A 61 5.50 17.30 -10.82
CA LEU A 61 6.33 16.14 -10.48
C LEU A 61 7.45 15.90 -11.50
N ALA A 62 7.18 16.07 -12.80
CA ALA A 62 8.17 15.89 -13.85
C ALA A 62 9.34 16.89 -13.76
N THR A 63 9.13 18.05 -13.13
CA THR A 63 10.14 19.10 -12.98
C THR A 63 10.62 19.27 -11.53
N CYS A 64 10.25 18.38 -10.61
CA CYS A 64 10.64 18.48 -9.20
C CYS A 64 12.11 18.04 -9.04
N PRO A 65 13.04 18.96 -8.70
CA PRO A 65 14.45 18.62 -8.60
C PRO A 65 14.81 17.90 -7.29
N ASP A 66 13.99 18.11 -6.25
CA ASP A 66 14.34 17.79 -4.86
C ASP A 66 13.63 16.53 -4.34
N LEU A 67 13.28 15.58 -5.20
CA LEU A 67 12.60 14.34 -4.80
C LEU A 67 13.44 13.48 -3.82
N ASN A 68 14.76 13.70 -3.78
CA ASN A 68 15.68 13.05 -2.85
C ASN A 68 15.85 13.81 -1.52
N ILE A 69 15.28 15.01 -1.39
CA ILE A 69 15.37 15.84 -0.20
C ILE A 69 14.14 15.55 0.68
N TYR A 70 14.35 15.46 1.99
CA TYR A 70 13.25 15.30 2.93
C TYR A 70 12.28 16.49 2.85
N PRO A 71 10.97 16.25 2.99
CA PRO A 71 9.99 17.33 3.00
C PRO A 71 10.23 18.29 4.18
N ASP A 72 9.70 19.51 4.06
CA ASP A 72 9.74 20.50 5.14
C ASP A 72 9.09 19.94 6.41
N ASN A 73 9.86 19.92 7.49
CA ASN A 73 9.42 19.40 8.78
C ASN A 73 8.40 20.31 9.49
N SER A 74 8.26 21.56 9.04
CA SER A 74 7.42 22.59 9.64
C SER A 74 6.18 22.90 8.80
N GLN A 75 5.86 22.07 7.80
CA GLN A 75 4.66 22.25 6.98
C GLN A 75 3.39 21.98 7.81
N THR A 76 2.59 23.02 8.03
CA THR A 76 1.25 22.98 8.68
C THR A 76 0.14 23.20 7.68
#